data_AF-A0A4Q4TJB3-F1
#
_entry.id   AF-A0A4Q4TJB3-F1
#
_cell.length_a   1.000
_cell.length_b   1.000
_cell.length_c   1.000
_cell.angle_alpha   90.00
_cell.angle_beta   90.00
_cell.angle_gamma   90.00
#
_symmetry.space_group_name_H-M   'P 1'
#
loop_
_entity.id
_entity.type
_entity.pdbx_description
1 polymer ?
#
loop_
_entity_poly.entity_id
_entity_poly.type
_entity_poly.pdbx_seq_one_letter_code
_entity_poly.pdbx_strand_id
1 'polypeptide(L)'
;MPLLLPRAHRADAGRIAEIHTAAFGSNAMLRAQFPMPALHEALKEAIKAKAVADINDPKTTVLVVRDLPDPYATGIPGNSLDQQKDDTKQQREGLIVAFAKWSHPVSDGEDYTEPPWAFPDGTNWDILEDWARKMEEAQRRALGGMPCYRMITPPF
;
A
#
# COMPACT_ATOMS: atom_id res chain seq x y z
N MET A 1 -3.73 14.94 17.95
CA MET A 1 -3.50 14.73 16.50
C MET A 1 -4.51 13.72 16.00
N PRO A 2 -5.53 14.13 15.25
CA PRO A 2 -6.56 13.23 14.77
C PRO A 2 -6.06 12.40 13.58
N LEU A 3 -6.26 11.08 13.65
CA LEU A 3 -6.00 10.14 12.56
C LEU A 3 -7.29 9.85 11.80
N LEU A 4 -7.24 9.86 10.47
CA LEU A 4 -8.35 9.45 9.61
C LEU A 4 -7.98 8.20 8.81
N LEU A 5 -8.93 7.28 8.64
CA LEU A 5 -8.77 6.06 7.83
C LEU A 5 -9.73 6.06 6.63
N PRO A 6 -9.47 6.83 5.55
CA PRO A 6 -10.24 6.74 4.32
C PRO A 6 -9.75 5.64 3.37
N ARG A 7 -10.53 5.41 2.31
CA ARG A 7 -10.05 4.70 1.12
C ARG A 7 -8.93 5.50 0.44
N ALA A 8 -7.96 4.80 -0.11
CA ALA A 8 -6.87 5.41 -0.86
C ALA A 8 -7.36 5.93 -2.22
N HIS A 9 -6.77 7.05 -2.65
CA HIS A 9 -6.93 7.59 -3.99
C HIS A 9 -5.68 7.30 -4.83
N ARG A 10 -5.79 7.33 -6.16
CA ARG A 10 -4.64 7.09 -7.06
C ARG A 10 -3.45 8.01 -6.77
N ALA A 11 -3.70 9.24 -6.31
CA ALA A 11 -2.66 10.19 -5.92
C ALA A 11 -1.83 9.71 -4.69
N ASP A 12 -2.39 8.82 -3.87
CA ASP A 12 -1.75 8.29 -2.67
C ASP A 12 -0.68 7.23 -2.99
N ALA A 13 -0.70 6.68 -4.21
CA ALA A 13 0.15 5.55 -4.59
C ALA A 13 1.65 5.83 -4.44
N GLY A 14 2.09 7.06 -4.71
CA GLY A 14 3.50 7.45 -4.51
C GLY A 14 3.91 7.35 -3.04
N ARG A 15 3.07 7.85 -2.14
CA ARG A 15 3.33 7.81 -0.70
C ARG A 15 3.20 6.40 -0.12
N ILE A 16 2.26 5.59 -0.64
CA ILE A 16 2.16 4.17 -0.33
C ILE A 16 3.46 3.44 -0.68
N ALA A 17 4.00 3.68 -1.89
CA ALA A 17 5.25 3.07 -2.32
C ALA A 17 6.45 3.46 -1.44
N GLU A 18 6.53 4.72 -1.01
CA GLU A 18 7.54 5.17 -0.05
C GLU A 18 7.45 4.47 1.31
N ILE A 19 6.24 4.34 1.87
CA ILE A 19 6.06 3.65 3.16
C ILE A 19 6.44 2.17 3.00
N HIS A 20 6.04 1.56 1.88
CA HIS A 20 6.34 0.17 1.58
C HIS A 20 7.85 -0.08 1.45
N THR A 21 8.59 0.76 0.71
CA THR A 21 10.04 0.64 0.60
C THR A 21 10.79 1.06 1.86
N ALA A 22 10.26 2.00 2.65
CA ALA A 22 10.85 2.34 3.94
C ALA A 22 10.79 1.15 4.93
N ALA A 23 9.70 0.37 4.91
CA ALA A 23 9.58 -0.85 5.70
C ALA A 23 10.61 -1.93 5.28
N PHE A 24 11.19 -1.80 4.09
CA PHE A 24 12.15 -2.74 3.54
C PHE A 24 13.59 -2.51 3.99
N GLY A 25 13.90 -1.39 4.66
CA GLY A 25 15.23 -0.93 5.10
C GLY A 25 16.33 -2.01 5.21
N SER A 26 16.53 -2.58 6.40
CA SER A 26 17.54 -3.62 6.65
C SER A 26 17.02 -5.05 6.41
N ASN A 27 15.89 -5.22 5.71
CA ASN A 27 15.26 -6.51 5.53
C ASN A 27 16.15 -7.41 4.64
N ALA A 28 16.78 -8.41 5.26
CA ALA A 28 17.71 -9.31 4.59
C ALA A 28 17.07 -10.08 3.42
N MET A 29 15.78 -10.45 3.54
CA MET A 29 15.06 -11.18 2.49
C MET A 29 14.91 -10.32 1.23
N LEU A 30 14.52 -9.06 1.39
CA LEU A 30 14.31 -8.16 0.26
C LEU A 30 15.62 -7.74 -0.39
N ARG A 31 16.69 -7.58 0.39
CA ARG A 31 18.03 -7.38 -0.17
C ARG A 31 18.52 -8.61 -0.93
N ALA A 32 18.07 -9.81 -0.59
CA ALA A 32 18.39 -11.00 -1.36
C ALA A 32 17.58 -11.07 -2.68
N GLN A 33 16.32 -10.65 -2.67
CA GLN A 33 15.46 -10.55 -3.86
C GLN A 33 15.87 -9.41 -4.80
N PHE A 34 16.33 -8.28 -4.24
CA PHE A 34 16.72 -7.06 -4.97
C PHE A 34 18.12 -6.61 -4.55
N PRO A 35 19.18 -7.32 -5.00
CA PRO A 35 20.53 -7.21 -4.45
C PRO A 35 21.27 -5.92 -4.82
N MET A 36 20.92 -5.30 -5.94
CA MET A 36 21.59 -4.08 -6.41
C MET A 36 20.86 -2.83 -5.90
N PRO A 37 21.54 -1.85 -5.29
CA PRO A 37 20.91 -0.61 -4.85
C PRO A 37 20.17 0.14 -5.95
N ALA A 38 20.66 0.08 -7.19
CA ALA A 38 20.02 0.69 -8.35
C ALA A 38 18.61 0.12 -8.65
N LEU A 39 18.31 -1.10 -8.18
CA LEU A 39 17.00 -1.72 -8.34
C LEU A 39 15.95 -1.17 -7.38
N HIS A 40 16.36 -0.47 -6.31
CA HIS A 40 15.42 -0.04 -5.28
C HIS A 40 14.49 1.08 -5.77
N GLU A 41 15.00 1.98 -6.63
CA GLU A 41 14.15 2.98 -7.29
C GLU A 41 13.21 2.34 -8.32
N ALA A 42 13.69 1.38 -9.11
CA ALA A 42 12.85 0.64 -10.05
C ALA A 42 11.76 -0.16 -9.31
N LEU A 43 12.10 -0.77 -8.17
CA LEU A 43 11.16 -1.45 -7.29
C LEU A 43 10.14 -0.47 -6.69
N LYS A 44 10.57 0.73 -6.28
CA LYS A 44 9.67 1.77 -5.77
C LYS A 44 8.62 2.16 -6.82
N GLU A 45 9.03 2.38 -8.07
CA GLU A 45 8.08 2.68 -9.16
C GLU A 45 7.19 1.46 -9.49
N ALA A 46 7.71 0.23 -9.42
CA ALA A 46 6.90 -0.99 -9.57
C ALA A 46 5.82 -1.10 -8.47
N ILE A 47 6.18 -0.83 -7.20
CA ILE A 47 5.23 -0.83 -6.07
C ILE A 47 4.19 0.27 -6.25
N LYS A 48 4.58 1.46 -6.69
CA LYS A 48 3.65 2.55 -6.98
C LYS A 48 2.67 2.16 -8.09
N ALA A 49 3.14 1.54 -9.17
CA ALA A 49 2.28 1.04 -10.23
C ALA A 49 1.30 -0.04 -9.72
N LYS A 50 1.78 -0.99 -8.90
CA LYS A 50 0.93 -2.00 -8.26
C LYS A 50 -0.10 -1.37 -7.33
N ALA A 51 0.28 -0.38 -6.52
CA ALA A 51 -0.64 0.33 -5.65
C ALA A 51 -1.75 1.03 -6.44
N VAL A 52 -1.44 1.64 -7.60
CA VAL A 52 -2.47 2.20 -8.50
C VAL A 52 -3.39 1.10 -9.03
N ALA A 53 -2.84 -0.04 -9.44
CA ALA A 53 -3.65 -1.16 -9.93
C ALA A 53 -4.61 -1.68 -8.84
N ASP A 54 -4.11 -1.86 -7.62
CA ASP A 54 -4.86 -2.35 -6.45
C ASP A 54 -5.94 -1.37 -5.99
N ILE A 55 -5.69 -0.06 -6.11
CA ILE A 55 -6.69 0.97 -5.82
C ILE A 55 -7.86 0.91 -6.82
N ASN A 56 -7.59 0.53 -8.07
CA ASN A 56 -8.61 0.46 -9.12
C ASN A 56 -9.26 -0.92 -9.24
N ASP A 57 -8.73 -1.93 -8.56
CA ASP A 57 -9.22 -3.30 -8.63
C ASP A 57 -10.52 -3.46 -7.82
N PRO A 58 -11.63 -3.91 -8.43
CA PRO A 58 -12.90 -4.11 -7.73
C PRO A 58 -12.84 -5.17 -6.61
N LYS A 59 -11.84 -6.06 -6.62
CA LYS A 59 -11.63 -7.10 -5.59
C LYS A 59 -10.56 -6.72 -4.57
N THR A 60 -10.10 -5.48 -4.60
CA THR A 60 -9.15 -4.98 -3.62
C THR A 60 -9.68 -3.71 -2.96
N THR A 61 -9.42 -3.55 -1.68
CA THR A 61 -9.63 -2.29 -0.97
C THR A 61 -8.32 -1.85 -0.36
N VAL A 62 -7.88 -0.66 -0.73
CA VAL A 62 -6.72 -0.02 -0.14
C VAL A 62 -7.19 1.11 0.78
N LEU A 63 -6.76 1.07 2.03
CA LEU A 63 -7.02 2.11 3.03
C LEU A 63 -5.71 2.82 3.36
N VAL A 64 -5.78 4.12 3.67
CA VAL A 64 -4.64 4.92 4.13
C VAL A 64 -4.97 5.57 5.46
N VAL A 65 -3.98 5.68 6.35
CA VAL A 65 -4.09 6.46 7.58
C VAL A 65 -3.47 7.83 7.33
N ARG A 66 -4.26 8.88 7.51
CA ARG A 66 -3.86 10.29 7.39
C ARG A 66 -3.69 10.90 8.77
N ASP A 67 -2.50 11.44 9.02
CA ASP A 67 -2.20 12.28 10.15
C ASP A 67 -2.51 13.74 9.78
N LEU A 68 -3.56 14.29 10.39
CA LEU A 68 -4.00 15.64 10.11
C LEU A 68 -3.19 16.65 10.94
N PRO A 69 -2.72 17.76 10.34
CA PRO A 69 -2.12 18.83 11.10
C PRO A 69 -3.13 19.39 12.12
N ASP A 70 -2.66 19.67 13.32
CA ASP A 70 -3.49 20.35 14.33
C ASP A 70 -3.83 21.76 13.79
N PRO A 71 -5.11 22.10 13.62
CA PRO A 71 -5.51 23.40 13.10
C PRO A 71 -5.03 24.58 13.97
N TYR A 72 -4.65 24.33 15.23
CA TYR A 72 -4.08 25.34 16.13
C TYR A 72 -2.54 25.34 16.16
N ALA A 73 -1.86 24.31 15.63
CA ALA A 73 -0.40 24.28 15.56
C ALA A 73 0.14 24.99 14.30
N THR A 74 -0.67 25.10 13.24
CA THR A 74 -0.33 25.89 12.04
C THR A 74 -0.66 27.37 12.27
N GLY A 75 0.08 28.02 13.17
CA GLY A 75 0.09 29.47 13.27
C GLY A 75 0.78 30.08 12.05
N ILE A 76 0.02 30.40 11.00
CA ILE A 76 0.48 31.31 9.94
C ILE A 76 0.03 32.73 10.35
N PRO A 77 0.94 33.65 10.72
CA PRO A 77 0.62 35.07 10.74
C PRO A 77 0.33 35.50 9.30
N GLY A 78 -0.80 36.16 9.09
CA GLY A 78 -1.24 36.59 7.77
C GLY A 78 -0.18 37.46 7.07
N ASN A 79 0.18 37.09 5.85
CA ASN A 79 0.29 37.96 4.67
C ASN A 79 1.10 37.25 3.59
N SER A 80 0.39 36.72 2.58
CA SER A 80 0.74 36.78 1.16
C SER A 80 -0.31 36.01 0.40
N LEU A 81 -1.32 36.73 -0.07
CA LEU A 81 -2.17 36.28 -1.15
C LEU A 81 -1.29 36.18 -2.41
N ASP A 82 -1.60 35.19 -3.26
CA ASP A 82 -1.04 35.00 -4.60
C ASP A 82 0.07 33.96 -4.79
N GLN A 83 0.03 32.82 -4.08
CA GLN A 83 0.57 31.55 -4.62
C GLN A 83 0.09 30.29 -3.86
N GLN A 84 -1.22 30.06 -3.72
CA GLN A 84 -1.67 28.97 -2.82
C GLN A 84 -3.02 28.33 -3.17
N LYS A 85 -3.19 27.85 -4.41
CA LYS A 85 -4.38 27.03 -4.76
C LYS A 85 -4.12 25.51 -4.82
N ASP A 86 -2.86 25.07 -4.92
CA ASP A 86 -2.52 23.64 -5.00
C ASP A 86 -2.03 23.08 -3.65
N ASP A 87 -1.15 23.82 -2.96
CA ASP A 87 -0.62 23.45 -1.64
C ASP A 87 -1.69 23.38 -0.54
N THR A 88 -2.78 24.14 -0.66
CA THR A 88 -3.87 24.17 0.32
C THR A 88 -4.76 22.92 0.28
N LYS A 89 -4.79 22.16 -0.82
CA LYS A 89 -5.50 20.88 -0.86
C LYS A 89 -4.70 19.76 -0.19
N GLN A 90 -3.41 19.64 -0.52
CA GLN A 90 -2.53 18.64 0.09
C GLN A 90 -2.36 18.85 1.61
N GLN A 91 -2.30 20.11 2.08
CA GLN A 91 -2.24 20.40 3.52
C GLN A 91 -3.54 20.04 4.29
N ARG A 92 -4.70 20.04 3.63
CA ARG A 92 -5.99 19.67 4.26
C ARG A 92 -6.22 18.17 4.34
N GLU A 93 -5.57 17.40 3.48
CA GLU A 93 -5.74 15.94 3.43
C GLU A 93 -4.80 15.18 4.38
N GLY A 94 -3.89 15.86 5.08
CA GLY A 94 -2.97 15.25 6.04
C GLY A 94 -1.90 14.36 5.40
N LEU A 95 -0.86 14.06 6.17
CA LEU A 95 0.23 13.18 5.74
C LEU A 95 -0.20 11.72 5.85
N ILE A 96 0.01 10.93 4.80
CA ILE A 96 -0.20 9.48 4.90
C ILE A 96 0.96 8.86 5.67
N VAL A 97 0.62 8.18 6.76
CA VAL A 97 1.58 7.57 7.70
C VAL A 97 1.53 6.04 7.70
N ALA A 98 0.43 5.45 7.24
CA ALA A 98 0.28 4.00 7.07
C ALA A 98 -0.74 3.67 5.98
N PHE A 99 -0.73 2.44 5.50
CA PHE A 99 -1.75 1.93 4.58
C PHE A 99 -2.00 0.44 4.82
N ALA A 100 -3.13 -0.05 4.34
CA ALA A 100 -3.47 -1.47 4.34
C ALA A 100 -4.10 -1.86 3.00
N LYS A 101 -3.69 -3.02 2.46
CA LYS A 101 -4.36 -3.69 1.34
C LYS A 101 -5.23 -4.81 1.89
N TRP A 102 -6.48 -4.83 1.47
CA TRP A 102 -7.42 -5.91 1.75
C TRP A 102 -7.87 -6.53 0.44
N SER A 103 -7.42 -7.76 0.16
CA SER A 103 -7.89 -8.55 -0.98
C SER A 103 -9.19 -9.26 -0.59
N HIS A 104 -10.22 -9.09 -1.42
CA HIS A 104 -11.54 -9.65 -1.18
C HIS A 104 -11.53 -11.12 -1.61
N PRO A 105 -12.16 -12.03 -0.85
CA PRO A 105 -12.52 -13.36 -1.31
C PRO A 105 -13.03 -13.43 -2.75
N VAL A 106 -12.41 -14.36 -3.48
CA VAL A 106 -12.73 -14.76 -4.84
C VAL A 106 -13.21 -16.20 -4.75
N SER A 107 -14.35 -16.51 -5.38
CA SER A 107 -14.91 -17.85 -5.34
C SER A 107 -14.28 -18.75 -6.40
N ASP A 108 -14.27 -20.06 -6.15
CA ASP A 108 -13.86 -21.04 -7.16
C ASP A 108 -14.75 -20.90 -8.40
N GLY A 109 -14.15 -20.63 -9.56
CA GLY A 109 -14.84 -20.43 -10.84
C GLY A 109 -15.17 -18.97 -11.18
N GLU A 110 -14.85 -18.01 -10.31
CA GLU A 110 -14.87 -16.60 -10.68
C GLU A 110 -13.70 -16.28 -11.62
N ASP A 111 -13.99 -15.64 -12.76
CA ASP A 111 -12.97 -15.17 -13.72
C ASP A 111 -12.30 -13.90 -13.18
N TYR A 112 -11.41 -14.09 -12.22
CA TYR A 112 -10.63 -13.04 -11.61
C TYR A 112 -9.16 -13.45 -11.52
N THR A 113 -8.30 -12.53 -11.97
CA THR A 113 -6.86 -12.61 -11.77
C THR A 113 -6.42 -11.30 -11.12
N GLU A 114 -5.72 -11.39 -9.98
CA GLU A 114 -5.16 -10.19 -9.33
C GLU A 114 -4.19 -9.50 -10.30
N PRO A 115 -4.18 -8.14 -10.36
CA PRO A 115 -3.21 -7.43 -11.18
C PRO A 115 -1.78 -7.92 -10.91
N PRO A 116 -1.02 -8.35 -11.94
CA PRO A 116 0.27 -8.95 -11.74
C PRO A 116 1.31 -7.92 -11.28
N TRP A 117 2.34 -8.40 -10.60
CA TRP A 117 3.51 -7.60 -10.28
C TRP A 117 4.41 -7.43 -11.50
N ALA A 118 4.83 -6.19 -11.78
CA ALA A 118 5.86 -5.88 -12.78
C ALA A 118 7.20 -5.66 -12.07
N PHE A 119 7.84 -6.74 -11.64
CA PHE A 119 9.13 -6.65 -10.94
C PHE A 119 10.24 -6.17 -11.90
N PRO A 120 11.21 -5.37 -11.40
CA PRO A 120 12.27 -4.83 -12.23
C PRO A 120 13.26 -5.90 -12.71
N ASP A 121 13.91 -5.65 -13.85
CA ASP A 121 15.00 -6.48 -14.35
C ASP A 121 16.11 -6.61 -13.31
N GLY A 122 16.69 -7.81 -13.16
CA GLY A 122 17.68 -8.09 -12.12
C GLY A 122 17.09 -8.49 -10.76
N THR A 123 15.76 -8.64 -10.67
CA THR A 123 15.11 -9.37 -9.58
C THR A 123 15.65 -10.80 -9.51
N ASN A 124 16.02 -11.24 -8.30
CA ASN A 124 16.41 -12.61 -8.06
C ASN A 124 15.17 -13.49 -7.90
N TRP A 125 14.72 -14.05 -9.02
CA TRP A 125 13.50 -14.86 -9.11
C TRP A 125 13.59 -16.15 -8.30
N ASP A 126 14.74 -16.83 -8.26
CA ASP A 126 14.91 -18.07 -7.48
C ASP A 126 14.55 -17.85 -6.00
N ILE A 127 15.03 -16.74 -5.43
CA ILE A 127 14.75 -16.39 -4.02
C ILE A 127 13.30 -15.94 -3.84
N LEU A 128 12.77 -15.14 -4.77
CA LEU A 128 11.41 -14.63 -4.70
C LEU A 128 10.39 -15.77 -4.78
N GLU A 129 10.55 -16.69 -5.74
CA GLU A 129 9.67 -17.84 -5.94
C GLU A 129 9.75 -18.84 -4.79
N ASP A 130 10.96 -19.13 -4.29
CA ASP A 130 11.14 -19.99 -3.12
C ASP A 130 10.46 -19.43 -1.88
N TRP A 131 10.55 -18.10 -1.68
CA TRP A 131 9.87 -17.44 -0.58
C TRP A 131 8.36 -17.41 -0.76
N ALA A 132 7.87 -17.10 -1.97
CA ALA A 132 6.44 -17.12 -2.29
C ALA A 132 5.82 -18.50 -2.03
N ARG A 133 6.48 -19.58 -2.49
CA ARG A 133 6.05 -20.96 -2.23
C ARG A 133 5.93 -21.26 -0.73
N LYS A 134 6.94 -20.88 0.07
CA LYS A 134 6.91 -21.07 1.53
C LYS A 134 5.79 -20.27 2.20
N MET A 135 5.53 -19.06 1.73
CA MET A 135 4.44 -18.22 2.21
C MET A 135 3.07 -18.84 1.90
N GLU A 136 2.87 -19.35 0.68
CA GLU A 136 1.63 -20.03 0.29
C GLU A 136 1.39 -21.31 1.09
N GLU A 137 2.42 -22.12 1.31
CA GLU A 137 2.34 -23.32 2.16
C GLU A 137 1.98 -22.96 3.62
N ALA A 138 2.57 -21.89 4.16
CA ALA A 138 2.23 -21.40 5.49
C ALA A 138 0.80 -20.87 5.56
N GLN A 139 0.37 -20.07 4.57
CA GLN A 139 -0.98 -19.54 4.46
C GLN A 139 -2.01 -20.68 4.38
N ARG A 140 -1.78 -21.68 3.54
CA ARG A 140 -2.68 -22.83 3.38
C ARG A 140 -2.81 -23.62 4.68
N ARG A 141 -1.73 -23.79 5.44
CA ARG A 141 -1.78 -24.46 6.75
C ARG A 141 -2.53 -23.64 7.80
N ALA A 142 -2.38 -22.31 7.80
CA ALA A 142 -2.97 -21.44 8.81
C ALA A 142 -4.44 -21.09 8.54
N LEU A 143 -4.79 -20.80 7.29
CA LEU A 143 -6.11 -20.30 6.88
C LEU A 143 -6.95 -21.35 6.16
N GLY A 144 -6.35 -22.43 5.66
CA GLY A 144 -7.04 -23.41 4.81
C GLY A 144 -7.26 -22.88 3.38
N GLY A 145 -8.21 -23.49 2.67
CA GLY A 145 -8.59 -23.09 1.30
C GLY A 145 -10.00 -22.50 1.19
N MET A 146 -10.74 -22.39 2.28
CA MET A 146 -12.13 -21.94 2.24
C MET A 146 -12.20 -20.43 2.49
N PRO A 147 -12.77 -19.63 1.57
CA PRO A 147 -12.92 -18.20 1.80
C PRO A 147 -13.80 -17.95 3.04
N CYS A 148 -13.29 -17.18 4.01
CA CYS A 148 -14.02 -16.89 5.23
C CYS A 148 -14.17 -15.38 5.44
N TYR A 149 -15.42 -14.91 5.51
CA TYR A 149 -15.76 -13.65 6.16
C TYR A 149 -16.44 -13.97 7.49
N ARG A 150 -15.89 -13.51 8.61
CA ARG A 150 -16.68 -13.41 9.84
C ARG A 150 -17.45 -12.10 9.77
N MET A 151 -18.72 -12.19 9.42
CA MET A 151 -19.65 -11.08 9.65
C MET A 151 -19.64 -10.79 11.15
N ILE A 152 -19.09 -9.65 11.57
CA ILE A 152 -19.30 -9.15 12.92
C ILE A 152 -20.76 -8.73 12.97
N THR A 153 -21.63 -9.62 13.46
CA THR A 153 -23.01 -9.24 13.74
C THR A 153 -22.94 -8.24 14.90
N PRO A 154 -23.34 -6.97 14.70
CA PRO A 154 -23.33 -6.02 15.81
C PRO A 154 -24.30 -6.52 16.89
N PRO A 155 -23.99 -6.35 18.19
CA PRO A 155 -24.96 -6.62 19.24
C PRO A 155 -26.15 -5.69 19.04
N PHE A 156 -27.36 -6.28 19.03
CA PHE A 156 -28.65 -5.59 18.96
C PHE A 156 -28.84 -4.64 20.16
#